data_AF-A0AAD3S306-F1
#
_entry.id   AF-A0AAD3S306-F1
#
_cell.length_a   1.000
_cell.length_b   1.000
_cell.length_c   1.000
_cell.angle_alpha   90.00
_cell.angle_beta   90.00
_cell.angle_gamma   90.00
#
_symmetry.space_group_name_H-M   'P 1'
#
loop_
_entity.id
_entity.type
_entity.pdbx_description
1 polymer ?
#
loop_
_entity_poly.entity_id
_entity_poly.type
_entity_poly.pdbx_seq_one_letter_code
_entity_poly.pdbx_strand_id
1 'polypeptide(L)'
;MGASSSTDQVSNEQKELESQAASTGSLALLQKAFSKLADSHSNSIPLTSLQRCFSLSCENTRCEGTEVPNCFVGLLDNLGLSITDLLFVTHKEGISWVEFLRGCIRWCSLMPASSSLNIMFRVIAMSAEKAGSPLKLQFESNDVDSKTSGSISPLEMSMILWACWMMSRSSRILKPFEEKENVCLPDVNHLVLSAVVSCVEIGSDFDVCNFNVLGLDVELSAGKIVMWVLRTVPNLADCFS
;
A
#
# COMPACT_ATOMS: atom_id res chain seq x y z
N MET A 1 37.68 40.71 -13.27
CA MET A 1 36.74 40.65 -12.13
C MET A 1 35.72 39.57 -12.44
N GLY A 2 35.87 38.40 -11.84
CA GLY A 2 34.95 37.27 -12.03
C GLY A 2 33.84 37.34 -10.98
N ALA A 3 32.62 37.59 -11.43
CA ALA A 3 31.43 37.42 -10.61
C ALA A 3 30.76 36.12 -11.06
N SER A 4 31.12 35.00 -10.42
CA SER A 4 30.31 33.79 -10.49
C SER A 4 29.05 34.04 -9.69
N SER A 5 27.98 34.36 -10.41
CA SER A 5 26.62 34.37 -9.89
C SER A 5 26.24 32.92 -9.57
N SER A 6 26.33 32.54 -8.30
CA SER A 6 25.71 31.31 -7.78
C SER A 6 24.19 31.47 -7.84
N THR A 7 23.59 31.24 -9.00
CA THR A 7 22.21 30.78 -9.07
C THR A 7 22.12 29.48 -8.31
N ASP A 8 21.22 29.39 -7.33
CA ASP A 8 20.82 28.14 -6.67
C ASP A 8 20.50 27.09 -7.74
N GLN A 9 21.50 26.28 -8.08
CA GLN A 9 21.33 25.19 -9.02
C GLN A 9 20.56 24.11 -8.28
N VAL A 10 19.27 24.00 -8.59
CA VAL A 10 18.45 22.84 -8.27
C VAL A 10 19.26 21.59 -8.58
N SER A 11 19.43 20.71 -7.59
CA SER A 11 20.30 19.54 -7.70
C SER A 11 19.89 18.68 -8.90
N ASN A 12 20.86 18.02 -9.54
CA ASN A 12 20.56 17.16 -10.69
C ASN A 12 19.54 16.07 -10.34
N GLU A 13 19.59 15.57 -9.11
CA GLU A 13 18.62 14.61 -8.58
C GLU A 13 17.19 15.19 -8.51
N GLN A 14 17.02 16.40 -7.98
CA GLN A 14 15.69 17.02 -7.93
C GLN A 14 15.11 17.20 -9.34
N LYS A 15 15.93 17.65 -10.30
CA LYS A 15 15.50 17.80 -11.70
C LYS A 15 15.06 16.48 -12.32
N GLU A 16 15.77 15.39 -12.02
CA GLU A 16 15.43 14.06 -12.52
C GLU A 16 14.07 13.60 -11.96
N LEU A 17 13.88 13.69 -10.65
CA LEU A 17 12.62 13.31 -10.00
C LEU A 17 11.45 14.18 -10.48
N GLU A 18 11.66 15.49 -10.62
CA GLU A 18 10.64 16.39 -11.18
C GLU A 18 10.31 16.05 -12.63
N SER A 19 11.30 15.68 -13.45
CA SER A 19 11.09 15.24 -14.83
C SER A 19 10.29 13.93 -14.89
N GLN A 20 10.53 12.99 -13.97
CA GLN A 20 9.77 11.75 -13.87
C GLN A 20 8.32 12.00 -13.43
N ALA A 21 8.11 12.89 -12.45
CA ALA A 21 6.76 13.29 -12.05
C ALA A 21 6.05 14.10 -13.15
N ALA A 22 6.78 14.90 -13.93
CA ALA A 22 6.22 15.67 -15.04
C ALA A 22 5.76 14.77 -16.20
N SER A 23 6.52 13.71 -16.51
CA SER A 23 6.16 12.79 -17.61
C SER A 23 4.85 12.04 -17.37
N THR A 24 4.43 11.90 -16.12
CA THR A 24 3.14 11.30 -15.73
C THR A 24 2.02 12.34 -15.53
N GLY A 25 2.31 13.63 -15.71
CA GLY A 25 1.37 14.72 -15.43
C GLY A 25 1.05 14.93 -13.95
N SER A 26 1.76 14.24 -13.03
CA SER A 26 1.49 14.27 -11.60
C SER A 26 2.22 15.41 -10.86
N LEU A 27 3.25 16.02 -11.48
CA LEU A 27 4.10 17.03 -10.83
C LEU A 27 3.31 18.17 -10.15
N ALA A 28 2.36 18.78 -10.86
CA ALA A 28 1.57 19.89 -10.31
C ALA A 28 0.69 19.45 -9.13
N LEU A 29 0.18 18.21 -9.16
CA LEU A 29 -0.60 17.63 -8.07
C LEU A 29 0.29 17.37 -6.86
N LEU A 30 1.49 16.80 -7.07
CA LEU A 30 2.46 16.55 -6.01
C LEU A 30 2.98 17.83 -5.36
N GLN A 31 3.26 18.87 -6.15
CA GLN A 31 3.64 20.19 -5.64
C GLN A 31 2.54 20.80 -4.77
N LYS A 32 1.27 20.68 -5.21
CA LYS A 32 0.11 21.14 -4.44
C LYS A 32 -0.11 20.33 -3.17
N ALA A 33 0.15 19.02 -3.21
CA ALA A 33 0.08 18.17 -2.02
C ALA A 33 1.19 18.55 -1.03
N PHE A 34 2.42 18.71 -1.51
CA PHE A 34 3.55 19.11 -0.68
C PHE A 34 3.32 20.46 -0.01
N SER A 35 2.88 21.49 -0.74
CA SER A 35 2.64 22.81 -0.15
C SER A 35 1.51 22.84 0.87
N LYS A 36 0.56 21.91 0.81
CA LYS A 36 -0.48 21.74 1.83
C LYS A 36 -0.01 21.02 3.08
N LEU A 37 0.96 20.12 2.94
CA LEU A 37 1.45 19.26 4.01
C LEU A 37 2.69 19.83 4.70
N ALA A 38 3.45 20.67 3.99
CA ALA A 38 4.66 21.29 4.49
C ALA A 38 4.32 22.34 5.53
N ASP A 39 5.14 22.39 6.59
CA ASP A 39 5.10 23.47 7.56
C ASP A 39 5.66 24.75 6.94
N SER A 40 4.97 25.88 7.18
CA SER A 40 5.33 27.17 6.58
C SER A 40 6.68 27.73 7.04
N HIS A 41 7.21 27.26 8.17
CA HIS A 41 8.48 27.72 8.73
C HIS A 41 9.65 26.83 8.30
N SER A 42 9.47 25.50 8.24
CA SER A 42 10.55 24.57 7.87
C SER A 42 10.60 24.21 6.39
N ASN A 43 9.54 24.51 5.61
CA ASN A 43 9.41 24.10 4.20
C ASN A 43 9.61 22.58 4.01
N SER A 44 9.21 21.81 5.02
CA SER A 44 9.30 20.35 5.06
C SER A 44 8.00 19.78 5.61
N ILE A 45 7.65 18.56 5.21
CA ILE A 45 6.46 17.89 5.70
C ILE A 45 6.79 17.25 7.06
N PRO A 46 6.06 17.59 8.14
CA PRO A 46 6.18 16.86 9.40
C PRO A 46 5.76 15.40 9.19
N LEU A 47 6.55 14.46 9.71
CA LEU A 47 6.29 13.03 9.55
C LEU A 47 4.87 12.64 10.00
N THR A 48 4.40 13.21 11.11
CA THR A 48 3.06 12.96 11.65
C THR A 48 1.95 13.44 10.71
N SER A 49 2.17 14.52 9.97
CA SER A 49 1.23 15.01 8.95
C SER A 49 1.15 14.03 7.79
N LEU A 50 2.30 13.52 7.31
CA LEU A 50 2.32 12.53 6.22
C LEU A 50 1.69 11.20 6.63
N GLN A 51 2.00 10.70 7.84
CA GLN A 51 1.41 9.49 8.39
C GLN A 51 -0.12 9.59 8.46
N ARG A 52 -0.64 10.76 8.86
CA ARG A 52 -2.08 11.02 8.91
C ARG A 52 -2.73 10.94 7.52
N CYS A 53 -2.05 11.37 6.46
CA CYS A 53 -2.57 11.25 5.09
C CYS A 53 -2.81 9.81 4.65
N PHE A 54 -2.04 8.87 5.20
CA PHE A 54 -2.12 7.45 4.88
C PHE A 54 -2.87 6.62 5.92
N SER A 55 -3.40 7.27 6.96
CA SER A 55 -4.11 6.58 8.05
C SER A 55 -5.52 6.19 7.61
N LEU A 56 -5.89 4.94 7.87
CA LEU A 56 -7.23 4.40 7.63
C LEU A 56 -7.84 4.01 8.98
N SER A 57 -8.24 5.00 9.78
CA SER A 57 -8.84 4.76 11.09
C SER A 57 -10.30 4.30 10.95
N CYS A 58 -10.66 3.20 11.62
CA CYS A 58 -12.03 2.68 11.70
C CYS A 58 -12.34 2.26 13.13
N GLU A 59 -13.58 2.45 13.61
CA GLU A 59 -13.95 2.03 14.97
C GLU A 59 -14.34 0.56 15.00
N ASN A 60 -15.19 0.18 14.06
CA ASN A 60 -15.63 -1.19 13.89
C ASN A 60 -15.69 -1.52 12.41
N THR A 61 -15.29 -2.73 12.09
CA THR A 61 -15.43 -3.33 10.76
C THR A 61 -16.44 -4.46 10.83
N ARG A 62 -17.40 -4.46 9.91
CA ARG A 62 -18.36 -5.57 9.74
C ARG A 62 -18.29 -6.05 8.31
N CYS A 63 -18.32 -7.36 8.09
CA CYS A 63 -18.47 -7.94 6.77
C CYS A 63 -19.75 -8.78 6.76
N GLU A 64 -20.55 -8.66 5.71
CA GLU A 64 -21.69 -9.56 5.54
C GLU A 64 -21.16 -10.98 5.25
N GLY A 65 -21.63 -11.97 5.99
CA GLY A 65 -21.29 -13.38 5.76
C GLY A 65 -19.89 -13.82 6.22
N THR A 66 -19.10 -12.98 6.90
CA THR A 66 -17.74 -13.33 7.33
C THR A 66 -17.31 -12.58 8.59
N GLU A 67 -16.68 -13.29 9.52
CA GLU A 67 -16.05 -12.66 10.69
C GLU A 67 -14.75 -11.97 10.29
N VAL A 68 -14.61 -10.70 10.66
CA VAL A 68 -13.40 -9.91 10.43
C VAL A 68 -12.41 -10.21 11.56
N PRO A 69 -11.15 -10.56 11.27
CA PRO A 69 -10.14 -10.80 12.29
C PRO A 69 -9.95 -9.61 13.23
N ASN A 70 -9.79 -9.88 14.52
CA ASN A 70 -9.57 -8.84 15.54
C ASN A 70 -8.32 -7.98 15.28
N CYS A 71 -7.31 -8.53 14.59
CA CYS A 71 -6.08 -7.81 14.25
C CYS A 71 -6.24 -6.86 13.06
N PHE A 72 -7.34 -6.92 12.31
CA PHE A 72 -7.53 -6.15 11.08
C PHE A 72 -7.57 -4.64 11.35
N VAL A 73 -8.26 -4.19 12.41
CA VAL A 73 -8.29 -2.77 12.79
C VAL A 73 -6.89 -2.28 13.16
N GLY A 74 -6.14 -3.06 13.94
CA GLY A 74 -4.76 -2.74 14.28
C GLY A 74 -3.84 -2.67 13.06
N LEU A 75 -4.07 -3.51 12.06
CA LEU A 75 -3.35 -3.45 10.78
C LEU A 75 -3.63 -2.12 10.06
N LEU A 76 -4.89 -1.70 9.98
CA LEU A 76 -5.27 -0.43 9.35
C LEU A 76 -4.70 0.80 10.10
N ASP A 77 -4.71 0.77 11.43
CA ASP A 77 -4.14 1.84 12.27
C ASP A 77 -2.62 2.00 12.06
N ASN A 78 -1.92 0.92 11.71
CA ASN A 78 -0.48 0.92 11.44
C ASN A 78 -0.13 1.18 9.97
N LEU A 79 -1.11 1.26 9.08
CA LEU A 79 -0.88 1.38 7.64
C LEU A 79 -0.11 2.66 7.30
N GLY A 80 -0.52 3.81 7.86
CA GLY A 80 0.13 5.07 7.60
C GLY A 80 1.58 5.10 8.07
N LEU A 81 1.86 4.51 9.24
CA LEU A 81 3.22 4.35 9.75
C LEU A 81 4.06 3.49 8.81
N SER A 82 3.56 2.33 8.40
CA SER A 82 4.28 1.39 7.53
C SER A 82 4.55 1.95 6.14
N ILE A 83 3.59 2.70 5.56
CA ILE A 83 3.79 3.41 4.29
C ILE A 83 4.92 4.43 4.43
N THR A 84 4.92 5.23 5.50
CA THR A 84 5.97 6.23 5.70
C THR A 84 7.33 5.60 5.91
N ASP A 85 7.43 4.55 6.73
CA ASP A 85 8.70 3.88 7.03
C ASP A 85 9.31 3.18 5.80
N LEU A 86 8.46 2.63 4.92
CA LEU A 86 8.92 1.90 3.75
C LEU A 86 9.37 2.84 2.60
N LEU A 87 8.64 3.93 2.39
CA LEU A 87 8.78 4.73 1.16
C LEU A 87 9.55 6.02 1.35
N PHE A 88 9.48 6.61 2.55
CA PHE A 88 10.03 7.94 2.81
C PHE A 88 11.20 7.82 3.77
N VAL A 89 12.33 8.39 3.36
CA VAL A 89 13.45 8.59 4.28
C VAL A 89 13.11 9.81 5.13
N THR A 90 13.19 9.66 6.45
CA THR A 90 12.88 10.73 7.39
C THR A 90 14.16 11.33 7.95
N HIS A 91 14.23 12.65 7.97
CA HIS A 91 15.29 13.40 8.61
C HIS A 91 14.76 14.18 9.81
N LYS A 92 15.66 14.67 10.66
CA LYS A 92 15.30 15.41 11.89
C LYS A 92 14.40 16.63 11.62
N GLU A 93 14.51 17.20 10.42
CA GLU A 93 13.76 18.38 10.00
C GLU A 93 12.45 18.05 9.28
N GLY A 94 12.07 16.77 9.17
CA GLY A 94 10.91 16.32 8.40
C GLY A 94 11.30 15.79 7.03
N ILE A 95 10.34 15.79 6.11
CA ILE A 95 10.50 15.25 4.75
C ILE A 95 10.60 16.41 3.77
N SER A 96 11.74 16.51 3.10
CA SER A 96 12.00 17.52 2.06
C SER A 96 11.24 17.23 0.77
N TRP A 97 11.18 18.21 -0.14
CA TRP A 97 10.54 18.04 -1.46
C TRP A 97 11.12 16.86 -2.25
N VAL A 98 12.45 16.73 -2.25
CA VAL A 98 13.17 15.65 -2.96
C VAL A 98 12.79 14.28 -2.40
N GLU A 99 12.74 14.14 -1.07
CA GLU A 99 12.36 12.89 -0.42
C GLU A 99 10.89 12.54 -0.61
N PHE A 100 10.02 13.56 -0.56
CA PHE A 100 8.61 13.40 -0.84
C PHE A 100 8.39 12.90 -2.28
N LEU A 101 9.00 13.55 -3.27
CA LEU A 101 8.95 13.11 -4.67
C LEU A 101 9.47 11.68 -4.83
N ARG A 102 10.62 11.37 -4.23
CA ARG A 102 11.22 10.04 -4.31
C ARG A 102 10.28 8.96 -3.75
N GLY A 103 9.67 9.21 -2.59
CA GLY A 103 8.70 8.29 -1.99
C GLY A 103 7.43 8.12 -2.83
N CYS A 104 6.88 9.21 -3.37
CA CYS A 104 5.73 9.16 -4.25
C CYS A 104 6.02 8.39 -5.55
N ILE A 105 7.16 8.65 -6.20
CA ILE A 105 7.57 7.96 -7.43
C ILE A 105 7.73 6.44 -7.21
N ARG A 106 8.21 6.02 -6.03
CA ARG A 106 8.31 4.59 -5.68
C ARG A 106 6.95 3.91 -5.58
N TRP A 107 5.91 4.64 -5.17
CA TRP A 107 4.56 4.10 -5.01
C TRP A 107 3.72 4.19 -6.28
N CYS A 108 3.88 5.28 -7.03
CA CYS A 108 3.04 5.60 -8.19
C CYS A 108 3.36 4.74 -9.43
N SER A 109 2.46 4.84 -10.42
CA SER A 109 2.34 4.08 -11.69
C SER A 109 3.57 3.98 -12.61
N LEU A 110 4.72 4.49 -12.21
CA LEU A 110 5.99 4.35 -12.93
C LEU A 110 6.59 2.95 -12.80
N MET A 111 6.07 2.14 -11.87
CA MET A 111 6.54 0.77 -11.62
C MET A 111 5.66 -0.27 -12.35
N PRO A 112 6.24 -1.41 -12.76
CA PRO A 112 5.45 -2.56 -13.19
C PRO A 112 4.42 -2.95 -12.12
N ALA A 113 3.22 -3.37 -12.53
CA ALA A 113 2.15 -3.75 -11.60
C ALA A 113 2.58 -4.79 -10.56
N SER A 114 3.50 -5.70 -10.91
CA SER A 114 4.12 -6.65 -9.99
C SER A 114 4.92 -5.98 -8.87
N SER A 115 5.66 -4.91 -9.17
CA SER A 115 6.45 -4.16 -8.20
C SER A 115 5.52 -3.37 -7.26
N SER A 116 4.47 -2.72 -7.78
CA SER A 116 3.44 -2.07 -6.95
C SER A 116 2.76 -3.05 -6.00
N LEU A 117 2.43 -4.27 -6.47
CA LEU A 117 1.89 -5.34 -5.64
C LEU A 117 2.86 -5.79 -4.56
N ASN A 118 4.16 -5.91 -4.87
CA ASN A 118 5.18 -6.26 -3.89
C ASN A 118 5.29 -5.20 -2.78
N ILE A 119 5.29 -3.92 -3.15
CA ILE A 119 5.29 -2.83 -2.15
C ILE A 119 4.04 -2.92 -1.27
N MET A 120 2.87 -3.15 -1.86
CA MET A 120 1.63 -3.29 -1.11
C MET A 120 1.69 -4.45 -0.11
N PHE A 121 2.17 -5.62 -0.53
CA PHE A 121 2.38 -6.75 0.38
C PHE A 121 3.35 -6.43 1.52
N ARG A 122 4.40 -5.65 1.27
CA ARG A 122 5.33 -5.21 2.32
C ARG A 122 4.66 -4.30 3.33
N VAL A 123 3.94 -3.29 2.85
CA VAL A 123 3.22 -2.36 3.72
C VAL A 123 2.25 -3.12 4.61
N ILE A 124 1.49 -4.06 4.04
CA ILE A 124 0.54 -4.85 4.82
C ILE A 124 1.28 -5.77 5.80
N ALA A 125 2.35 -6.45 5.38
CA ALA A 125 3.14 -7.31 6.28
C ALA A 125 3.73 -6.52 7.46
N MET A 126 4.33 -5.36 7.20
CA MET A 126 4.86 -4.46 8.23
C MET A 126 3.76 -3.95 9.16
N SER A 127 2.58 -3.65 8.62
CA SER A 127 1.45 -3.17 9.42
C SER A 127 0.87 -4.28 10.30
N ALA A 128 0.79 -5.49 9.75
CA ALA A 128 0.35 -6.67 10.47
C ALA A 128 1.34 -7.06 11.59
N GLU A 129 2.64 -6.97 11.33
CA GLU A 129 3.70 -7.17 12.33
C GLU A 129 3.58 -6.16 13.48
N LYS A 130 3.41 -4.87 13.18
CA LYS A 130 3.17 -3.83 14.20
C LYS A 130 1.86 -4.03 14.97
N ALA A 131 0.86 -4.65 14.35
CA ALA A 131 -0.39 -5.03 14.99
C ALA A 131 -0.31 -6.35 15.81
N GLY A 132 0.86 -6.99 15.86
CA GLY A 132 1.08 -8.24 16.59
C GLY A 132 0.62 -9.51 15.87
N SER A 133 0.38 -9.43 14.56
CA SER A 133 -0.07 -10.54 13.71
C SER A 133 0.81 -10.68 12.47
N PRO A 134 2.08 -11.11 12.62
CA PRO A 134 3.02 -11.17 11.50
C PRO A 134 2.56 -12.17 10.43
N LEU A 135 2.59 -11.74 9.17
CA LEU A 135 2.31 -12.59 8.01
C LEU A 135 3.53 -13.46 7.68
N LYS A 136 3.33 -14.65 7.11
CA LYS A 136 4.41 -15.53 6.64
C LYS A 136 5.02 -15.09 5.30
N LEU A 137 5.08 -13.78 5.05
CA LEU A 137 5.70 -13.18 3.87
C LEU A 137 7.17 -12.86 4.15
N GLN A 138 8.03 -13.10 3.15
CA GLN A 138 9.46 -12.83 3.22
C GLN A 138 9.88 -11.98 2.02
N PHE A 139 10.81 -11.07 2.26
CA PHE A 139 11.28 -10.10 1.28
C PHE A 139 12.81 -10.16 1.21
N GLU A 140 13.36 -10.41 0.01
CA GLU A 140 14.80 -10.62 -0.17
C GLU A 140 15.65 -9.36 0.07
N SER A 141 15.11 -8.18 -0.23
CA SER A 141 15.76 -6.90 0.06
C SER A 141 14.72 -5.80 0.30
N ASN A 142 15.16 -4.62 0.74
CA ASN A 142 14.28 -3.45 0.86
C ASN A 142 13.99 -2.75 -0.48
N ASP A 143 14.49 -3.31 -1.59
CA ASP A 143 14.29 -2.73 -2.91
C ASP A 143 12.93 -3.09 -3.50
N VAL A 144 12.37 -2.20 -4.31
CA VAL A 144 11.03 -2.26 -4.90
C VAL A 144 10.88 -3.46 -5.85
N ASP A 145 11.96 -3.85 -6.53
CA ASP A 145 11.98 -4.96 -7.49
C ASP A 145 12.32 -6.32 -6.89
N SER A 146 12.51 -6.39 -5.58
CA SER A 146 12.91 -7.65 -4.95
C SER A 146 11.74 -8.61 -4.78
N LYS A 147 12.06 -9.89 -4.95
CA LYS A 147 11.07 -10.97 -5.00
C LYS A 147 10.40 -11.16 -3.65
N THR A 148 9.07 -11.19 -3.66
CA THR A 148 8.28 -11.61 -2.50
C THR A 148 8.21 -13.13 -2.47
N SER A 149 8.61 -13.72 -1.35
CA SER A 149 8.51 -15.15 -1.07
C SER A 149 7.66 -15.41 0.17
N GLY A 150 7.46 -16.68 0.52
CA GLY A 150 6.58 -17.08 1.60
C GLY A 150 5.15 -17.40 1.16
N SER A 151 4.26 -17.50 2.14
CA SER A 151 2.89 -17.94 1.96
C SER A 151 1.91 -17.06 2.73
N ILE A 152 0.66 -17.04 2.27
CA ILE A 152 -0.47 -16.46 3.00
C ILE A 152 -1.63 -17.45 3.01
N SER A 153 -2.38 -17.44 4.08
CA SER A 153 -3.65 -18.13 4.23
C SER A 153 -4.78 -17.38 3.53
N PRO A 154 -5.92 -18.03 3.24
CA PRO A 154 -7.12 -17.38 2.71
C PRO A 154 -7.65 -16.23 3.59
N LEU A 155 -7.48 -16.34 4.92
CA LEU A 155 -7.84 -15.29 5.85
C LEU A 155 -6.96 -14.05 5.68
N GLU A 156 -5.65 -14.24 5.58
CA GLU A 156 -4.69 -13.16 5.33
C GLU A 156 -4.91 -12.51 3.96
N MET A 157 -5.25 -13.32 2.95
CA MET A 157 -5.65 -12.81 1.63
C MET A 157 -6.91 -11.91 1.71
N SER A 158 -7.88 -12.28 2.54
CA SER A 158 -9.08 -11.46 2.76
C SER A 158 -8.75 -10.11 3.40
N MET A 159 -7.88 -10.12 4.43
CA MET A 159 -7.38 -8.89 5.04
C MET A 159 -6.66 -7.99 4.03
N ILE A 160 -5.85 -8.58 3.14
CA ILE A 160 -5.18 -7.83 2.07
C ILE A 160 -6.20 -7.18 1.14
N LEU A 161 -7.19 -7.93 0.66
CA LEU A 161 -8.22 -7.42 -0.25
C LEU A 161 -9.06 -6.30 0.39
N TRP A 162 -9.42 -6.45 1.67
CA TRP A 162 -10.13 -5.43 2.43
C TRP A 162 -9.28 -4.17 2.64
N ALA A 163 -7.99 -4.32 2.95
CA ALA A 163 -7.07 -3.18 3.04
C ALA A 163 -6.97 -2.43 1.71
N CYS A 164 -6.81 -3.15 0.59
CA CYS A 164 -6.81 -2.54 -0.75
C CYS A 164 -8.12 -1.81 -1.05
N TRP A 165 -9.27 -2.42 -0.71
CA TRP A 165 -10.56 -1.79 -0.88
C TRP A 165 -10.71 -0.52 -0.04
N MET A 166 -10.24 -0.54 1.21
CA MET A 166 -10.22 0.62 2.11
C MET A 166 -9.37 1.76 1.55
N MET A 167 -8.16 1.46 1.05
CA MET A 167 -7.28 2.43 0.41
C MET A 167 -7.94 3.06 -0.83
N SER A 168 -8.55 2.23 -1.69
CA SER A 168 -9.28 2.68 -2.88
C SER A 168 -10.54 3.49 -2.54
N ARG A 169 -11.20 3.19 -1.42
CA ARG A 169 -12.32 4.00 -0.91
C ARG A 169 -11.83 5.35 -0.39
N SER A 170 -10.75 5.37 0.38
CA SER A 170 -10.19 6.59 0.95
C SER A 170 -9.71 7.58 -0.11
N SER A 171 -9.14 7.12 -1.23
CA SER A 171 -8.74 8.01 -2.31
C SER A 171 -9.91 8.71 -3.00
N ARG A 172 -11.10 8.07 -3.00
CA ARG A 172 -12.33 8.62 -3.58
C ARG A 172 -13.08 9.55 -2.62
N ILE A 173 -12.88 9.39 -1.32
CA ILE A 173 -13.51 10.22 -0.30
C ILE A 173 -12.49 11.28 0.14
N LEU A 174 -12.61 12.51 -0.38
CA LEU A 174 -11.73 13.66 -0.10
C LEU A 174 -11.72 14.14 1.36
N LYS A 175 -12.38 13.43 2.28
CA LYS A 175 -12.39 13.74 3.71
C LYS A 175 -11.40 12.82 4.42
N PRO A 176 -10.43 13.36 5.19
CA PRO A 176 -9.69 12.53 6.11
C PRO A 176 -10.67 11.83 7.05
N PHE A 177 -10.38 10.58 7.43
CA PHE A 177 -11.11 9.84 8.47
C PHE A 177 -10.86 10.54 9.82
N GLU A 178 -11.51 11.69 10.03
CA GLU A 178 -11.44 12.46 11.27
C GLU A 178 -12.30 11.84 12.38
N GLU A 179 -13.32 11.07 12.00
CA GLU A 179 -14.15 10.28 12.91
C GLU A 179 -13.99 8.80 12.57
N LYS A 180 -13.84 7.98 13.61
CA LYS A 180 -13.74 6.52 13.46
C LYS A 180 -15.09 6.01 12.91
N GLU A 181 -15.16 5.85 11.59
CA GLU A 181 -16.39 5.41 10.94
C GLU A 181 -16.59 3.90 11.16
N ASN A 182 -17.85 3.49 11.29
CA ASN A 182 -18.20 2.08 11.19
C ASN A 182 -18.19 1.69 9.71
N VAL A 183 -17.34 0.73 9.34
CA VAL A 183 -17.15 0.35 7.94
C VAL A 183 -17.73 -1.03 7.67
N CYS A 184 -18.61 -1.09 6.67
CA CYS A 184 -19.04 -2.34 6.06
C CYS A 184 -18.05 -2.75 4.96
N LEU A 185 -17.33 -3.84 5.19
CA LEU A 185 -16.41 -4.45 4.24
C LEU A 185 -17.18 -5.26 3.19
N PRO A 186 -16.69 -5.29 1.94
CA PRO A 186 -17.29 -6.12 0.90
C PRO A 186 -17.04 -7.60 1.17
N ASP A 187 -17.98 -8.44 0.75
CA ASP A 187 -17.77 -9.88 0.68
C ASP A 187 -16.72 -10.19 -0.41
N VAL A 188 -15.61 -10.79 0.02
CA VAL A 188 -14.48 -11.17 -0.84
C VAL A 188 -14.35 -12.69 -1.00
N ASN A 189 -15.27 -13.48 -0.45
CA ASN A 189 -15.15 -14.94 -0.40
C ASN A 189 -15.01 -15.56 -1.77
N HIS A 190 -15.81 -15.12 -2.75
CA HIS A 190 -15.71 -15.61 -4.13
C HIS A 190 -14.37 -15.26 -4.79
N LEU A 191 -13.81 -14.10 -4.44
CA LEU A 191 -12.53 -13.66 -4.98
C LEU A 191 -11.37 -14.45 -4.36
N VAL A 192 -11.43 -14.69 -3.05
CA VAL A 192 -10.46 -15.53 -2.33
C VAL A 192 -10.54 -16.97 -2.82
N LEU A 193 -11.74 -17.52 -3.02
CA LEU A 193 -11.93 -18.86 -3.58
C LEU A 193 -11.32 -18.99 -4.98
N SER A 194 -11.52 -17.98 -5.84
CA SER A 194 -10.87 -17.92 -7.15
C SER A 194 -9.35 -17.94 -7.05
N ALA A 195 -8.78 -17.22 -6.08
CA ALA A 195 -7.35 -17.24 -5.81
C ALA A 195 -6.87 -18.64 -5.34
N VAL A 196 -7.60 -19.27 -4.42
CA VAL A 196 -7.30 -20.62 -3.91
C VAL A 196 -7.31 -21.63 -5.05
N VAL A 197 -8.39 -21.69 -5.82
CA VAL A 197 -8.54 -22.61 -6.97
C VAL A 197 -7.45 -22.38 -8.02
N SER A 198 -7.02 -21.13 -8.22
CA SER A 198 -5.95 -20.80 -9.15
C SER A 198 -4.55 -21.12 -8.65
N CYS A 199 -4.33 -21.18 -7.33
CA CYS A 199 -3.00 -21.32 -6.73
C CYS A 199 -2.71 -22.75 -6.27
N VAL A 200 -3.73 -23.53 -5.93
CA VAL A 200 -3.61 -24.94 -5.56
C VAL A 200 -3.57 -25.80 -6.84
N GLU A 201 -2.73 -26.83 -6.85
CA GLU A 201 -2.61 -27.74 -8.01
C GLU A 201 -3.84 -28.64 -8.17
N ILE A 202 -4.14 -28.96 -9.43
CA ILE A 202 -5.28 -29.78 -9.88
C ILE A 202 -5.15 -31.18 -9.26
N GLY A 203 -5.92 -31.45 -8.22
CA GLY A 203 -5.91 -32.72 -7.49
C GLY A 203 -6.66 -32.69 -6.15
N SER A 204 -6.89 -31.50 -5.60
CA SER A 204 -7.79 -31.30 -4.47
C SER A 204 -9.22 -31.07 -4.97
N ASP A 205 -10.08 -32.07 -4.84
CA ASP A 205 -11.54 -31.92 -5.01
C ASP A 205 -12.06 -30.95 -3.92
N PHE A 206 -12.04 -29.65 -4.22
CA PHE A 206 -12.74 -28.66 -3.41
C PHE A 206 -14.20 -28.64 -3.84
N ASP A 207 -15.09 -29.10 -2.98
CA ASP A 207 -16.53 -29.10 -3.24
C ASP A 207 -17.09 -27.67 -3.14
N VAL A 208 -17.07 -26.95 -4.27
CA VAL A 208 -17.28 -25.49 -4.45
C VAL A 208 -18.56 -24.92 -3.81
N CYS A 209 -19.50 -25.75 -3.35
CA CYS A 209 -20.86 -25.35 -3.03
C CYS A 209 -21.14 -24.91 -1.57
N ASN A 210 -20.24 -25.09 -0.60
CA ASN A 210 -20.50 -24.68 0.80
C ASN A 210 -19.25 -24.50 1.70
N PHE A 211 -18.16 -23.97 1.14
CA PHE A 211 -16.90 -23.87 1.90
C PHE A 211 -16.81 -22.63 2.77
N ASN A 212 -16.48 -22.83 4.05
CA ASN A 212 -15.84 -21.80 4.85
C ASN A 212 -14.40 -21.60 4.34
N VAL A 213 -14.27 -20.80 3.27
CA VAL A 213 -13.00 -20.55 2.55
C VAL A 213 -11.89 -20.06 3.49
N LEU A 214 -12.27 -19.35 4.55
CA LEU A 214 -11.35 -18.71 5.49
C LEU A 214 -10.76 -19.68 6.51
N GLY A 215 -11.43 -20.81 6.75
CA GLY A 215 -10.96 -21.88 7.63
C GLY A 215 -10.14 -22.95 6.90
N LEU A 216 -9.85 -22.76 5.62
CA LEU A 216 -9.03 -23.69 4.85
C LEU A 216 -7.57 -23.64 5.32
N ASP A 217 -7.04 -24.79 5.74
CA ASP A 217 -5.63 -24.97 6.07
C ASP A 217 -4.81 -25.16 4.78
N VAL A 218 -4.82 -24.13 3.94
CA VAL A 218 -4.10 -24.07 2.67
C VAL A 218 -3.18 -22.87 2.68
N GLU A 219 -1.94 -23.07 2.27
CA GLU A 219 -0.96 -21.99 2.11
C GLU A 219 -0.82 -21.60 0.64
N LEU A 220 -1.13 -20.34 0.33
CA LEU A 220 -1.02 -19.76 -1.00
C LEU A 220 0.35 -19.08 -1.13
N SER A 221 1.18 -19.52 -2.07
CA SER A 221 2.49 -18.90 -2.25
C SER A 221 2.36 -17.49 -2.84
N ALA A 222 3.13 -16.55 -2.32
CA ALA A 222 3.07 -15.14 -2.73
C ALA A 222 3.25 -14.97 -4.24
N GLY A 223 4.18 -15.72 -4.86
CA GLY A 223 4.40 -15.69 -6.30
C GLY A 223 3.18 -16.14 -7.12
N LYS A 224 2.45 -17.17 -6.68
CA LYS A 224 1.23 -17.62 -7.38
C LYS A 224 0.11 -16.59 -7.24
N ILE A 225 0.03 -15.90 -6.10
CA ILE A 225 -0.95 -14.83 -5.88
C ILE A 225 -0.65 -13.63 -6.75
N VAL A 226 0.60 -13.18 -6.85
CA VAL A 226 0.98 -12.09 -7.78
C VAL A 226 0.54 -12.44 -9.20
N MET A 227 0.81 -13.67 -9.65
CA MET A 227 0.38 -14.13 -10.98
C MET A 227 -1.15 -14.17 -11.14
N TRP A 228 -1.87 -14.63 -10.11
CA TRP A 228 -3.32 -14.65 -10.12
C TRP A 228 -3.90 -13.23 -10.19
N VAL A 229 -3.41 -12.29 -9.38
CA VAL A 229 -3.84 -10.88 -9.40
C VAL A 229 -3.68 -10.29 -10.80
N LEU A 230 -2.49 -10.44 -11.39
CA LEU A 230 -2.17 -9.90 -12.71
C LEU A 230 -3.02 -10.51 -13.84
N ARG A 231 -3.49 -11.75 -13.66
CA ARG A 231 -4.31 -12.46 -14.66
C ARG A 231 -5.81 -12.25 -14.49
N THR A 232 -6.28 -12.14 -13.25
CA THR A 232 -7.70 -12.33 -12.90
C THR A 232 -8.39 -11.05 -12.46
N VAL A 233 -7.67 -10.05 -11.94
CA VAL A 233 -8.27 -8.81 -11.45
C VAL A 233 -7.87 -7.65 -12.37
N PRO A 234 -8.60 -7.43 -13.49
CA PRO A 234 -8.40 -6.23 -14.29
C PRO A 234 -8.57 -5.00 -13.40
N ASN A 235 -7.66 -4.04 -13.52
CA ASN A 235 -7.67 -2.76 -12.81
C ASN A 235 -7.32 -2.82 -11.30
N LEU A 236 -6.92 -3.97 -10.72
CA LEU A 236 -6.30 -3.93 -9.37
C LEU A 236 -4.98 -3.16 -9.42
N ALA A 237 -4.24 -3.30 -10.53
CA ALA A 237 -3.06 -2.50 -10.81
C ALA A 237 -3.37 -0.98 -10.78
N ASP A 238 -4.54 -0.58 -11.27
CA ASP A 238 -4.99 0.81 -11.29
C ASP A 238 -5.35 1.33 -9.89
N CYS A 239 -5.57 0.45 -8.90
CA CYS A 239 -5.69 0.87 -7.51
C CYS A 239 -4.37 1.45 -6.94
N PHE A 240 -3.26 1.25 -7.66
CA PHE A 240 -1.94 1.77 -7.32
C PHE A 240 -1.55 3.02 -8.11
N SER A 241 -2.42 3.51 -9.02
CA SER A 241 -2.22 4.74 -9.80
C SER A 241 -2.94 5.95 -9.22
#